data_AF-A0AAV8YI81-F1
#
_entry.id   AF-A0AAV8YI81-F1
#
_cell.length_a   1.000
_cell.length_b   1.000
_cell.length_c   1.000
_cell.angle_alpha   90.00
_cell.angle_beta   90.00
_cell.angle_gamma   90.00
#
_symmetry.space_group_name_H-M   'P 1'
#
loop_
_entity.id
_entity.type
_entity.pdbx_description
1 polymer ?
#
loop_
_entity_poly.entity_id
_entity_poly.type
_entity_poly.pdbx_seq_one_letter_code
_entity_poly.pdbx_strand_id
1 'polypeptide(L)'
;MTINPPEKPFIHIRSQTLADIQSYFRSQKSKEYDVIFVIVPNSGPQYSYVKTAAEINVGCLTQCIKSNTISRMREATALNLLLKVNSKLNGLNHCLGNRPDIMQKPFMIMGADVTHPSPDARNIPSVAAVTASHDPKAFKYNICWRLQQPKVEIIEDLETIVVEQLKFFYKQTNGRKPETIIFFRDGVSEGQFVQVRNAEIRAIRAACKKNTKNRL
;
A
#
# COMPACT_ATOMS: atom_id res chain seq x y z
N MET A 1 -16.14 4.33 -17.44
CA MET A 1 -15.09 5.33 -17.13
C MET A 1 -14.75 6.02 -18.42
N THR A 2 -15.04 7.31 -18.52
CA THR A 2 -14.67 8.11 -19.70
C THR A 2 -13.30 8.68 -19.42
N ILE A 3 -12.28 8.23 -20.17
CA ILE A 3 -10.91 8.74 -20.02
C ILE A 3 -10.81 9.99 -20.89
N ASN A 4 -10.61 11.15 -20.25
CA ASN A 4 -10.39 12.40 -20.97
C ASN A 4 -9.07 12.35 -21.76
N PRO A 5 -8.94 13.08 -22.87
CA PRO A 5 -7.66 13.26 -23.54
C PRO A 5 -6.60 13.73 -22.54
N PRO A 6 -5.36 13.21 -22.61
CA PRO A 6 -4.30 13.64 -21.70
C PRO A 6 -4.05 15.15 -21.87
N GLU A 7 -3.96 15.87 -20.75
CA GLU A 7 -3.60 17.29 -20.78
C GLU A 7 -2.21 17.45 -21.42
N LYS A 8 -2.17 18.20 -22.52
CA LYS A 8 -0.93 18.64 -23.18
C LYS A 8 -0.64 20.09 -22.75
N PRO A 9 0.64 20.52 -22.77
CA PRO A 9 1.85 19.76 -23.10
C PRO A 9 2.51 19.11 -21.87
N PHE A 10 3.36 18.10 -22.11
CA PHE A 10 4.23 17.51 -21.09
C PHE A 10 5.07 18.59 -20.42
N ILE A 11 5.04 18.64 -19.08
CA ILE A 11 5.87 19.58 -18.33
C ILE A 11 7.19 18.90 -18.01
N HIS A 12 8.29 19.45 -18.51
CA HIS A 12 9.63 19.04 -18.11
C HIS A 12 10.11 19.89 -16.93
N ILE A 13 10.16 19.31 -15.74
CA ILE A 13 10.65 20.01 -14.55
C ILE A 13 12.19 20.11 -14.67
N ARG A 14 12.71 21.33 -14.82
CA ARG A 14 14.15 21.58 -14.99
C ARG A 14 14.93 21.37 -13.68
N SER A 15 14.35 21.75 -12.55
CA SER A 15 14.94 21.51 -11.23
C SER A 15 14.48 20.17 -10.66
N GLN A 16 15.42 19.36 -10.18
CA GLN A 16 15.17 17.99 -9.73
C GLN A 16 15.26 17.85 -8.20
N THR A 17 15.17 18.95 -7.45
CA THR A 17 15.14 18.91 -5.99
C THR A 17 13.78 18.42 -5.49
N LEU A 18 13.76 17.85 -4.28
CA LEU A 18 12.51 17.44 -3.64
C LEU A 18 11.52 18.61 -3.47
N ALA A 19 12.02 19.80 -3.10
CA ALA A 19 11.19 20.97 -2.84
C ALA A 19 10.46 21.44 -4.11
N ASP A 20 11.15 21.48 -5.24
CA ASP A 20 10.58 21.91 -6.51
C ASP A 20 9.55 20.90 -7.05
N ILE A 21 9.87 19.61 -6.95
CA ILE A 21 8.94 18.53 -7.31
C ILE A 21 7.68 18.61 -6.44
N GLN A 22 7.83 18.87 -5.13
CA GLN A 22 6.69 19.04 -4.23
C GLN A 22 5.86 20.28 -4.54
N SER A 23 6.49 21.41 -4.84
CA SER A 23 5.80 22.63 -5.28
C SER A 23 4.96 22.37 -6.53
N TYR A 24 5.52 21.62 -7.49
CA TYR A 24 4.79 21.19 -8.68
C TYR A 24 3.55 20.37 -8.32
N PHE A 25 3.67 19.28 -7.56
CA PHE A 25 2.50 18.46 -7.19
C PHE A 25 1.43 19.25 -6.42
N ARG A 26 1.83 20.20 -5.56
CA ARG A 26 0.88 21.10 -4.88
C ARG A 26 0.07 21.93 -5.86
N SER A 27 0.71 22.50 -6.88
CA SER A 27 0.03 23.28 -7.92
C SER A 27 -0.93 22.45 -8.78
N GLN A 28 -0.70 21.14 -8.90
CA GLN A 28 -1.56 20.25 -9.68
C GLN A 28 -2.71 19.66 -8.85
N LYS A 29 -2.68 19.77 -7.52
CA LYS A 29 -3.67 19.13 -6.64
C LYS A 29 -5.10 19.59 -6.92
N SER A 30 -5.30 20.87 -7.28
CA SER A 30 -6.62 21.43 -7.60
C SER A 30 -7.24 20.89 -8.90
N LYS A 31 -6.46 20.21 -9.73
CA LYS A 31 -6.94 19.62 -10.98
C LYS A 31 -7.55 18.23 -10.81
N GLU A 32 -7.41 17.63 -9.62
CA GLU A 32 -8.05 16.36 -9.25
C GLU A 32 -7.82 15.21 -10.24
N TYR A 33 -6.59 15.09 -10.76
CA TYR A 33 -6.23 13.97 -11.63
C TYR A 33 -6.35 12.62 -10.91
N ASP A 34 -6.95 11.63 -11.58
CA ASP A 34 -7.00 10.24 -11.10
C ASP A 34 -5.60 9.63 -10.96
N VAL A 35 -4.71 9.89 -11.93
CA VAL A 35 -3.33 9.40 -11.93
C VAL A 35 -2.41 10.34 -12.71
N ILE A 36 -1.21 10.56 -12.19
CA ILE A 36 -0.15 11.34 -12.86
C ILE A 36 0.96 10.41 -13.32
N PHE A 37 1.22 10.36 -14.62
CA PHE A 37 2.38 9.64 -15.16
C PHE A 37 3.63 10.50 -15.05
N VAL A 38 4.71 9.93 -14.48
CA VAL A 38 5.96 10.65 -14.25
C VAL A 38 7.12 9.90 -14.89
N ILE A 39 7.79 10.52 -15.85
CA ILE A 39 8.99 9.95 -16.44
C ILE A 39 10.18 10.35 -15.55
N VAL A 40 10.86 9.35 -15.00
CA VAL A 40 12.03 9.56 -14.12
C VAL A 40 13.31 9.07 -14.80
N PRO A 41 14.48 9.65 -14.44
CA PRO A 41 15.77 9.10 -14.82
C PRO A 41 15.94 7.64 -14.37
N ASN A 42 16.84 6.90 -15.01
CA ASN A 42 17.07 5.49 -14.68
C ASN A 42 17.78 5.29 -13.33
N SER A 43 18.52 6.31 -12.89
CA SER A 43 19.37 6.35 -11.71
C SER A 43 19.20 7.68 -10.99
N GLY A 44 19.58 7.71 -9.71
CA GLY A 44 19.47 8.89 -8.86
C GLY A 44 18.22 8.90 -7.97
N PRO A 45 18.08 9.91 -7.10
CA PRO A 45 17.06 9.95 -6.06
C PRO A 45 15.68 10.40 -6.57
N GLN A 46 15.55 10.77 -7.84
CA GLN A 46 14.36 11.41 -8.41
C GLN A 46 13.09 10.55 -8.23
N TYR A 47 13.20 9.23 -8.35
CA TYR A 47 12.08 8.33 -8.06
C TYR A 47 11.59 8.50 -6.62
N SER A 48 12.52 8.48 -5.65
CA SER A 48 12.19 8.67 -4.24
C SER A 48 11.59 10.06 -4.01
N TYR A 49 12.16 11.10 -4.60
CA TYR A 49 11.66 12.46 -4.44
C TYR A 49 10.23 12.61 -4.97
N VAL A 50 9.93 12.04 -6.14
CA VAL A 50 8.56 12.04 -6.69
C VAL A 50 7.60 11.31 -5.76
N LYS A 51 7.98 10.13 -5.24
CA LYS A 51 7.13 9.36 -4.33
C LYS A 51 6.86 10.08 -3.01
N THR A 52 7.90 10.65 -2.40
CA THR A 52 7.76 11.43 -1.17
C THR A 52 6.91 12.67 -1.40
N ALA A 53 7.21 13.46 -2.44
CA ALA A 53 6.48 14.68 -2.74
C ALA A 53 5.00 14.40 -3.07
N ALA A 54 4.72 13.47 -3.99
CA ALA A 54 3.37 13.24 -4.47
C ALA A 54 2.53 12.44 -3.47
N GLU A 55 3.00 11.28 -3.02
CA GLU A 55 2.16 10.31 -2.30
C GLU A 55 2.16 10.54 -0.79
N ILE A 56 3.27 11.03 -0.21
CA ILE A 56 3.35 11.31 1.23
C ILE A 56 2.93 12.75 1.53
N ASN A 57 3.49 13.73 0.82
CA ASN A 57 3.35 15.15 1.22
C ASN A 57 2.13 15.86 0.62
N VAL A 58 1.63 15.42 -0.54
CA VAL A 58 0.55 16.12 -1.28
C VAL A 58 -0.72 15.29 -1.37
N GLY A 59 -0.61 13.98 -1.59
CA GLY A 59 -1.73 13.06 -1.80
C GLY A 59 -2.13 12.90 -3.27
N CYS A 60 -1.16 12.87 -4.19
CA CYS A 60 -1.37 12.61 -5.62
C CYS A 60 -0.92 11.19 -5.99
N LEU A 61 -1.77 10.46 -6.71
CA LEU A 61 -1.45 9.11 -7.18
C LEU A 61 -0.55 9.18 -8.41
N THR A 62 0.59 8.46 -8.39
CA THR A 62 1.57 8.52 -9.49
C THR A 62 1.85 7.16 -10.13
N GLN A 63 2.13 7.17 -11.43
CA GLN A 63 2.76 6.06 -12.14
C GLN A 63 4.10 6.50 -12.72
N CYS A 64 5.18 6.20 -11.99
CA CYS A 64 6.53 6.48 -12.46
C CYS A 64 6.97 5.47 -13.54
N ILE A 65 7.65 5.95 -14.58
CA ILE A 65 8.22 5.13 -15.64
C ILE A 65 9.66 5.61 -15.87
N LYS A 66 10.61 4.68 -15.93
CA LYS A 66 12.00 5.04 -16.23
C LYS A 66 12.13 5.49 -17.69
N SER A 67 12.97 6.47 -17.97
CA SER A 67 13.20 6.98 -19.32
C SER A 67 13.66 5.90 -20.32
N ASN A 68 14.49 4.94 -19.90
CA ASN A 68 14.86 3.82 -20.78
C ASN A 68 13.69 2.86 -21.05
N THR A 69 12.77 2.71 -20.10
CA THR A 69 11.58 1.88 -20.28
C THR A 69 10.62 2.50 -21.29
N ILE A 70 10.46 3.83 -21.28
CA ILE A 70 9.66 4.55 -22.29
C ILE A 70 10.27 4.39 -23.68
N SER A 71 11.57 4.67 -23.84
CA SER A 71 12.22 4.65 -25.15
C SER A 71 12.27 3.27 -25.81
N ARG A 72 12.17 2.20 -25.03
CA ARG A 72 12.20 0.81 -25.50
C ARG A 72 10.90 0.05 -25.21
N MET A 73 9.80 0.77 -25.01
CA MET A 73 8.55 0.17 -24.58
C MET A 73 8.02 -0.82 -25.62
N ARG A 74 7.76 -2.05 -25.17
CA ARG A 74 7.05 -3.07 -25.94
C ARG A 74 5.63 -3.22 -25.39
N GLU A 75 4.74 -3.81 -26.18
CA GLU A 75 3.35 -4.05 -25.80
C GLU A 75 3.22 -4.77 -24.45
N ALA A 76 3.97 -5.86 -24.23
CA ALA A 76 3.96 -6.57 -22.95
C ALA A 76 4.34 -5.67 -21.74
N THR A 77 5.30 -4.75 -21.92
CA THR A 77 5.68 -3.78 -20.89
C THR A 77 4.57 -2.77 -20.64
N ALA A 78 3.90 -2.30 -21.70
CA ALA A 78 2.76 -1.40 -21.59
C ALA A 78 1.59 -2.09 -20.87
N LEU A 79 1.30 -3.36 -21.16
CA LEU A 79 0.28 -4.14 -20.46
C LEU A 79 0.61 -4.27 -18.96
N ASN A 80 1.84 -4.61 -18.61
CA ASN A 80 2.27 -4.67 -17.20
C ASN A 80 2.16 -3.33 -16.48
N LEU A 81 2.39 -2.22 -17.19
CA LEU A 81 2.19 -0.87 -16.67
C LEU A 81 0.70 -0.59 -16.41
N LEU A 82 -0.17 -0.94 -17.35
CA LEU A 82 -1.61 -0.75 -17.22
C LEU A 82 -2.22 -1.59 -16.10
N LEU A 83 -1.73 -2.82 -15.87
CA LEU A 83 -2.12 -3.63 -14.71
C LEU A 83 -1.84 -2.89 -13.39
N LYS A 84 -0.68 -2.23 -13.28
CA LYS A 84 -0.33 -1.43 -12.09
C LYS A 84 -1.22 -0.20 -11.94
N VAL A 85 -1.51 0.50 -13.05
CA VAL A 85 -2.39 1.68 -13.05
C VAL A 85 -3.81 1.29 -12.64
N ASN A 86 -4.35 0.22 -13.22
CA ASN A 86 -5.68 -0.27 -12.88
C ASN A 86 -5.77 -0.63 -11.39
N SER A 87 -4.79 -1.37 -10.83
CA SER A 87 -4.74 -1.67 -9.40
C SER A 87 -4.70 -0.43 -8.51
N LYS A 88 -3.91 0.60 -8.89
CA LYS A 88 -3.82 1.86 -8.13
C LYS A 88 -5.13 2.65 -8.12
N LEU A 89 -5.89 2.54 -9.21
CA LEU A 89 -7.23 3.12 -9.33
C LEU A 89 -8.31 2.20 -8.74
N ASN A 90 -7.93 1.17 -7.99
CA ASN A 90 -8.82 0.16 -7.41
C ASN A 90 -9.66 -0.61 -8.46
N GLY A 91 -9.21 -0.67 -9.71
CA GLY A 91 -9.81 -1.47 -10.77
C GLY A 91 -9.35 -2.92 -10.71
N LEU A 92 -10.25 -3.86 -11.01
CA LEU A 92 -10.01 -5.30 -10.92
C LEU A 92 -9.28 -5.82 -12.17
N ASN A 93 -8.10 -6.41 -11.99
CA ASN A 93 -7.36 -7.05 -13.11
C ASN A 93 -7.80 -8.50 -13.32
N HIS A 94 -7.83 -9.28 -12.25
CA HIS A 94 -8.19 -10.70 -12.26
C HIS A 94 -8.88 -11.06 -10.96
N CYS A 95 -9.74 -12.08 -11.00
CA CYS A 95 -10.32 -12.69 -9.82
C CYS A 95 -10.36 -14.21 -9.96
N LEU A 96 -10.48 -14.89 -8.83
CA LEU A 96 -10.70 -16.32 -8.81
C LEU A 96 -12.02 -16.65 -9.48
N GLY A 97 -12.00 -17.56 -10.47
CA GLY A 97 -13.21 -18.08 -11.09
C GLY A 97 -14.04 -18.89 -10.09
N ASN A 98 -13.37 -19.80 -9.36
CA ASN A 98 -13.95 -20.58 -8.28
C ASN A 98 -13.41 -20.08 -6.94
N ARG A 99 -14.30 -19.63 -6.05
CA ARG A 99 -13.91 -19.13 -4.72
C ARG A 99 -13.87 -20.26 -3.71
N PRO A 100 -12.80 -20.35 -2.87
CA PRO A 100 -12.78 -21.24 -1.72
C PRO A 100 -13.91 -20.95 -0.73
N ASP A 101 -14.36 -21.97 0.00
CA ASP A 101 -15.49 -21.86 0.94
C ASP A 101 -15.26 -20.81 2.04
N ILE A 102 -14.01 -20.62 2.46
CA ILE A 102 -13.63 -19.60 3.45
C ILE A 102 -13.96 -18.17 3.00
N MET A 103 -14.13 -17.94 1.69
CA MET A 103 -14.47 -16.64 1.10
C MET A 103 -15.97 -16.45 0.87
N GLN A 104 -16.82 -17.41 1.26
CA GLN A 104 -18.28 -17.33 1.07
C GLN A 104 -18.96 -16.43 2.11
N LYS A 105 -18.34 -16.28 3.28
CA LYS A 105 -18.75 -15.32 4.31
C LYS A 105 -17.85 -14.09 4.29
N PRO A 106 -18.24 -12.95 4.88
CA PRO A 106 -17.35 -11.80 5.00
C PRO A 106 -16.00 -12.20 5.59
N PHE A 107 -14.94 -12.02 4.82
CA PHE A 107 -13.59 -12.40 5.20
C PHE A 107 -12.64 -11.22 4.97
N MET A 108 -11.50 -11.25 5.64
CA MET A 108 -10.42 -10.29 5.47
C MET A 108 -9.10 -11.03 5.37
N ILE A 109 -8.37 -10.83 4.28
CA ILE A 109 -7.00 -11.28 4.12
C ILE A 109 -6.07 -10.14 4.52
N MET A 110 -5.16 -10.41 5.42
CA MET A 110 -4.10 -9.50 5.83
C MET A 110 -2.74 -10.05 5.42
N GLY A 111 -1.86 -9.18 4.95
CA GLY A 111 -0.45 -9.46 4.71
C GLY A 111 0.41 -8.51 5.52
N ALA A 112 1.37 -9.04 6.27
CA ALA A 112 2.22 -8.29 7.17
C ALA A 112 3.70 -8.62 6.98
N ASP A 113 4.54 -7.59 6.98
CA ASP A 113 6.00 -7.69 6.90
C ASP A 113 6.67 -6.64 7.78
N VAL A 114 7.89 -6.94 8.22
CA VAL A 114 8.79 -6.00 8.89
C VAL A 114 10.10 -5.96 8.12
N THR A 115 10.40 -4.79 7.54
CA THR A 115 11.68 -4.57 6.87
C THR A 115 12.66 -3.89 7.82
N HIS A 116 13.83 -4.52 7.99
CA HIS A 116 14.94 -3.95 8.74
C HIS A 116 15.91 -3.18 7.82
N PRO A 117 16.57 -2.13 8.34
CA PRO A 117 17.68 -1.50 7.63
C PRO A 117 18.89 -2.44 7.54
N SER A 118 19.93 -2.02 6.81
CA SER A 118 21.21 -2.75 6.71
C SER A 118 21.71 -3.22 8.08
N PRO A 119 22.35 -4.41 8.19
CA PRO A 119 22.88 -4.92 9.46
C PRO A 119 23.78 -3.93 10.21
N ASP A 120 24.51 -3.08 9.48
CA ASP A 120 25.42 -2.07 10.01
C ASP A 120 24.70 -0.84 10.57
N ALA A 121 23.45 -0.62 10.17
CA ALA A 121 22.62 0.47 10.67
C ALA A 121 22.12 0.12 12.09
N ARG A 122 22.54 0.93 13.07
CA ARG A 122 22.18 0.72 14.47
C ARG A 122 20.93 1.49 14.90
N ASN A 123 20.77 2.72 14.39
CA ASN A 123 19.74 3.66 14.86
C ASN A 123 18.67 3.95 13.80
N ILE A 124 18.65 3.18 12.71
CA ILE A 124 17.61 3.33 11.70
C ILE A 124 16.42 2.46 12.13
N PRO A 125 15.20 3.01 12.24
CA PRO A 125 14.03 2.26 12.66
C PRO A 125 13.70 1.15 11.65
N SER A 126 13.01 0.11 12.13
CA SER A 126 12.39 -0.87 11.24
C SER A 126 11.03 -0.36 10.78
N VAL A 127 10.59 -0.81 9.61
CA VAL A 127 9.29 -0.44 9.05
C VAL A 127 8.39 -1.67 9.09
N ALA A 128 7.33 -1.61 9.90
CA ALA A 128 6.26 -2.58 9.85
C ALA A 128 5.17 -2.12 8.89
N ALA A 129 4.70 -3.01 8.03
CA ALA A 129 3.61 -2.73 7.09
C ALA A 129 2.58 -3.86 7.13
N VAL A 130 1.31 -3.50 7.23
CA VAL A 130 0.18 -4.43 7.20
C VAL A 130 -0.84 -3.96 6.17
N THR A 131 -1.10 -4.83 5.20
CA THR A 131 -2.17 -4.67 4.22
C THR A 131 -3.39 -5.47 4.66
N ALA A 132 -4.60 -4.99 4.36
CA ALA A 132 -5.82 -5.77 4.55
C ALA A 132 -6.78 -5.61 3.37
N SER A 133 -7.38 -6.71 2.94
CA SER A 133 -8.41 -6.72 1.90
C SER A 133 -9.71 -6.15 2.44
N HIS A 134 -10.43 -5.37 1.64
CA HIS A 134 -11.70 -4.77 2.04
C HIS A 134 -12.81 -4.94 1.00
N ASP A 135 -12.65 -5.91 0.09
CA ASP A 135 -13.66 -6.26 -0.89
C ASP A 135 -13.84 -7.79 -1.00
N PRO A 136 -15.02 -8.28 -1.43
CA PRO A 136 -15.28 -9.71 -1.52
C PRO A 136 -14.42 -10.47 -2.54
N LYS A 137 -13.73 -9.80 -3.46
CA LYS A 137 -12.84 -10.44 -4.45
C LYS A 137 -11.40 -10.54 -3.94
N ALA A 138 -11.10 -10.01 -2.75
CA ALA A 138 -9.74 -9.94 -2.20
C ALA A 138 -8.74 -9.28 -3.15
N PHE A 139 -9.15 -8.20 -3.81
CA PHE A 139 -8.33 -7.48 -4.79
C PHE A 139 -7.94 -6.08 -4.30
N LYS A 140 -8.85 -5.40 -3.59
CA LYS A 140 -8.60 -4.07 -3.05
C LYS A 140 -8.06 -4.20 -1.63
N TYR A 141 -6.89 -3.60 -1.42
CA TYR A 141 -6.20 -3.59 -0.14
C TYR A 141 -5.95 -2.16 0.31
N ASN A 142 -6.04 -1.92 1.60
CA ASN A 142 -5.52 -0.72 2.23
C ASN A 142 -4.35 -1.07 3.14
N ILE A 143 -3.43 -0.13 3.31
CA ILE A 143 -2.16 -0.35 4.01
C ILE A 143 -2.07 0.57 5.23
N CYS A 144 -1.58 0.03 6.33
CA CYS A 144 -1.08 0.78 7.48
C CYS A 144 0.39 0.43 7.66
N TRP A 145 1.22 1.43 7.96
CA TRP A 145 2.63 1.24 8.25
C TRP A 145 3.03 2.00 9.51
N ARG A 146 4.09 1.53 10.18
CA ARG A 146 4.65 2.12 11.40
C ARG A 146 6.17 2.04 11.37
N LEU A 147 6.79 3.05 11.95
CA LEU A 147 8.18 2.94 12.39
C LEU A 147 8.18 2.28 13.77
N GLN A 148 9.10 1.35 13.96
CA GLN A 148 9.31 0.69 15.24
C GLN A 148 10.80 0.60 15.55
N GLN A 149 11.11 0.16 16.78
CA GLN A 149 12.49 0.04 17.22
C GLN A 149 13.34 -0.78 16.23
N PRO A 150 14.63 -0.42 16.05
CA PRO A 150 15.52 -1.14 15.13
C PRO A 150 15.56 -2.64 15.44
N LYS A 151 15.44 -3.48 14.40
CA LYS A 151 15.61 -4.94 14.46
C LYS A 151 14.62 -5.66 15.38
N VAL A 152 13.46 -5.04 15.66
CA VAL A 152 12.35 -5.72 16.32
C VAL A 152 11.47 -6.37 15.27
N GLU A 153 11.35 -7.71 15.30
CA GLU A 153 10.54 -8.48 14.33
C GLU A 153 9.04 -8.44 14.67
N ILE A 154 8.69 -8.33 15.95
CA ILE A 154 7.28 -8.27 16.38
C ILE A 154 6.70 -6.92 15.96
N ILE A 155 5.55 -6.91 15.30
CA ILE A 155 4.87 -5.66 14.96
C ILE A 155 4.31 -5.03 16.25
N GLU A 156 4.97 -3.98 16.74
CA GLU A 156 4.70 -3.42 18.09
C GLU A 156 3.29 -2.82 18.20
N ASP A 157 2.83 -2.12 17.14
CA ASP A 157 1.53 -1.44 17.10
C ASP A 157 0.45 -2.25 16.34
N LEU A 158 0.59 -3.58 16.26
CA LEU A 158 -0.31 -4.42 15.46
C LEU A 158 -1.77 -4.30 15.90
N GLU A 159 -2.03 -4.15 17.20
CA GLU A 159 -3.40 -4.03 17.71
C GLU A 159 -4.12 -2.80 17.13
N THR A 160 -3.47 -1.63 17.17
CA THR A 160 -4.03 -0.38 16.63
C THR A 160 -4.22 -0.48 15.13
N ILE A 161 -3.23 -1.04 14.41
CA ILE A 161 -3.30 -1.28 12.98
C ILE A 161 -4.53 -2.14 12.65
N VAL A 162 -4.74 -3.26 13.35
CA VAL A 162 -5.89 -4.15 13.12
C VAL A 162 -7.21 -3.42 13.42
N VAL A 163 -7.27 -2.56 14.44
CA VAL A 163 -8.47 -1.74 14.71
C VAL A 163 -8.77 -0.81 13.53
N GLU A 164 -7.76 -0.11 12.99
CA GLU A 164 -7.92 0.76 11.82
C GLU A 164 -8.41 -0.01 10.60
N GLN A 165 -7.81 -1.18 10.34
CA GLN A 165 -8.16 -2.05 9.23
C GLN A 165 -9.60 -2.58 9.34
N LEU A 166 -10.02 -2.99 10.53
CA LEU A 166 -11.40 -3.44 10.78
C LEU A 166 -12.43 -2.32 10.62
N LYS A 167 -12.10 -1.10 11.06
CA LYS A 167 -12.96 0.09 10.84
C LYS A 167 -13.08 0.41 9.35
N PHE A 168 -11.96 0.35 8.62
CA PHE A 168 -11.96 0.58 7.17
C PHE A 168 -12.84 -0.45 6.45
N PHE A 169 -12.68 -1.73 6.77
CA PHE A 169 -13.51 -2.80 6.21
C PHE A 169 -14.99 -2.60 6.50
N TYR A 170 -15.35 -2.26 7.74
CA TYR A 170 -16.75 -2.01 8.11
C TYR A 170 -17.37 -0.90 7.26
N LYS A 171 -16.62 0.18 7.03
CA LYS A 171 -17.04 1.29 6.15
C LYS A 171 -17.20 0.83 4.70
N GLN A 172 -16.25 0.06 4.16
CA GLN A 172 -16.28 -0.38 2.75
C GLN A 172 -17.31 -1.48 2.46
N THR A 173 -17.73 -2.23 3.48
CA THR A 173 -18.64 -3.37 3.32
C THR A 173 -20.06 -3.08 3.82
N ASN A 174 -20.44 -1.81 3.89
CA ASN A 174 -21.77 -1.34 4.31
C ASN A 174 -22.17 -1.90 5.68
N GLY A 175 -21.26 -1.85 6.64
CA GLY A 175 -21.51 -2.25 8.03
C GLY A 175 -21.34 -3.75 8.31
N ARG A 176 -20.74 -4.53 7.40
CA ARG A 176 -20.39 -5.92 7.68
C ARG A 176 -19.07 -6.00 8.44
N LYS A 177 -18.95 -6.99 9.32
CA LYS A 177 -17.70 -7.33 10.00
C LYS A 177 -17.13 -8.59 9.37
N PRO A 178 -15.80 -8.74 9.28
CA PRO A 178 -15.23 -10.00 8.82
C PRO A 178 -15.51 -11.09 9.88
N GLU A 179 -16.07 -12.20 9.44
CA GLU A 179 -16.23 -13.42 10.25
C GLU A 179 -14.93 -14.22 10.30
N THR A 180 -14.03 -14.01 9.33
CA THR A 180 -12.74 -14.70 9.25
C THR A 180 -11.64 -13.71 8.88
N ILE A 181 -10.54 -13.76 9.62
CA ILE A 181 -9.30 -13.04 9.31
C ILE A 181 -8.23 -14.06 8.97
N ILE A 182 -7.68 -13.97 7.76
CA ILE A 182 -6.55 -14.80 7.30
C ILE A 182 -5.32 -13.90 7.34
N PHE A 183 -4.34 -14.24 8.17
CA PHE A 183 -3.16 -13.39 8.41
C PHE A 183 -1.91 -14.08 7.89
N PHE A 184 -1.33 -13.54 6.81
CA PHE A 184 -0.05 -13.97 6.26
C PHE A 184 1.06 -13.06 6.81
N ARG A 185 2.01 -13.66 7.54
CA ARG A 185 3.17 -12.97 8.11
C ARG A 185 4.43 -13.44 7.39
N ASP A 186 5.10 -12.54 6.69
CA ASP A 186 6.37 -12.81 5.99
C ASP A 186 7.57 -12.67 6.94
N GLY A 187 8.78 -13.06 6.55
CA GLY A 187 10.04 -12.61 7.19
C GLY A 187 10.40 -13.19 8.56
N VAL A 188 9.57 -14.05 9.17
CA VAL A 188 9.82 -14.57 10.52
C VAL A 188 10.71 -15.81 10.48
N SER A 189 11.87 -15.74 11.15
CA SER A 189 12.75 -16.90 11.33
C SER A 189 12.13 -17.96 12.26
N GLU A 190 12.49 -19.23 12.07
CA GLU A 190 11.98 -20.35 12.89
C GLU A 190 12.20 -20.13 14.39
N GLY A 191 13.37 -19.59 14.76
CA GLY A 191 13.72 -19.31 16.16
C GLY A 191 12.84 -18.24 16.82
N GLN A 192 12.23 -17.35 16.05
CA GLN A 192 11.35 -16.28 16.53
C GLN A 192 9.87 -16.59 16.36
N PHE A 193 9.52 -17.63 15.60
CA PHE A 193 8.15 -17.93 15.18
C PHE A 193 7.16 -17.99 16.35
N VAL A 194 7.49 -18.73 17.40
CA VAL A 194 6.59 -18.91 18.55
C VAL A 194 6.34 -17.57 19.26
N GLN A 195 7.38 -16.76 19.45
CA GLN A 195 7.27 -15.48 20.13
C GLN A 195 6.44 -14.49 19.30
N VAL A 196 6.74 -14.35 18.01
CA VAL A 196 6.03 -13.47 17.07
C VAL A 196 4.56 -13.88 16.99
N ARG A 197 4.29 -15.15 16.68
CA ARG A 197 2.93 -15.69 16.60
C ARG A 197 2.13 -15.40 17.87
N ASN A 198 2.70 -15.67 19.05
CA ASN A 198 1.97 -15.50 20.30
C ASN A 198 1.67 -14.03 20.59
N ALA A 199 2.61 -13.12 20.32
CA ALA A 199 2.42 -11.69 20.50
C ALA A 199 1.38 -11.13 19.51
N GLU A 200 1.54 -11.43 18.22
CA GLU A 200 0.71 -10.87 17.16
C GLU A 200 -0.72 -11.43 17.18
N ILE A 201 -0.92 -12.72 17.45
CA ILE A 201 -2.27 -13.28 17.63
C ILE A 201 -2.99 -12.64 18.82
N ARG A 202 -2.29 -12.34 19.92
CA ARG A 202 -2.88 -11.63 21.06
C ARG A 202 -3.34 -10.23 20.65
N ALA A 203 -2.51 -9.50 19.92
CA ALA A 203 -2.83 -8.16 19.42
C ALA A 203 -4.06 -8.18 18.49
N ILE A 204 -4.11 -9.11 17.52
CA ILE A 204 -5.26 -9.28 16.61
C ILE A 204 -6.54 -9.55 17.41
N ARG A 205 -6.49 -10.50 18.37
CA ARG A 205 -7.65 -10.83 19.22
C ARG A 205 -8.11 -9.65 20.08
N ALA A 206 -7.17 -8.88 20.62
CA ALA A 206 -7.48 -7.69 21.41
C ALA A 206 -8.20 -6.62 20.56
N ALA A 207 -7.70 -6.37 19.34
CA ALA A 207 -8.31 -5.46 18.38
C ALA A 207 -9.75 -5.87 18.02
N CYS A 208 -9.99 -7.14 17.72
CA CYS A 208 -11.34 -7.66 17.45
C CYS A 208 -12.29 -7.46 18.64
N LYS A 209 -11.83 -7.68 19.88
CA LYS A 209 -12.63 -7.45 21.09
C LYS A 209 -12.98 -5.97 21.26
N LYS A 210 -12.02 -5.06 21.09
CA LYS A 210 -12.25 -3.61 21.15
C LYS A 210 -13.29 -3.15 20.12
N ASN A 211 -13.21 -3.65 18.89
CA ASN A 211 -14.13 -3.31 17.80
C ASN A 211 -15.52 -3.98 17.90
N THR A 212 -15.71 -4.84 18.90
CA THR A 212 -17.02 -5.42 19.24
C THR A 212 -17.73 -4.61 20.32
N LYS A 213 -16.98 -4.00 21.25
CA LYS A 213 -17.51 -3.23 22.39
C LYS A 213 -17.83 -1.78 22.04
N ASN A 214 -17.06 -1.17 21.16
CA ASN A 214 -17.41 0.14 20.62
C ASN A 214 -18.48 -0.07 19.54
N ARG A 215 -19.74 0.28 19.84
CA ARG A 215 -20.73 0.57 18.80
C ARG A 215 -20.09 1.67 17.93
N LEU A 216 -19.75 1.32 16.69
CA LEU A 216 -19.18 2.22 15.69
C LEU A 216 -20.17 3.32 15.33
#